data_AF-W0R8B3-F1
#
_entry.id   AF-W0R8B3-F1
#
_cell.length_a   1.000
_cell.length_b   1.000
_cell.length_c   1.000
_cell.angle_alpha   90.00
_cell.angle_beta   90.00
_cell.angle_gamma   90.00
#
_symmetry.space_group_name_H-M   'P 1'
#
loop_
_entity.id
_entity.type
_entity.pdbx_description
1 polymer ?
#
loop_
_entity_poly.entity_id
_entity_poly.type
_entity_poly.pdbx_seq_one_letter_code
_entity_poly.pdbx_strand_id
1 'polypeptide(L)'
;MRYSIHINQVRCVEWGIKPSLGGIVDLINQASSWATATVINGFTYYWIEPAKVAEELISEGWKRDTARRHMNTLRDEGIIDLVMMDGKYYVRLTEKGATWNQIIPIRQTEKNSSGENSSELPRKKIRETAKKNSPDKYIQELNTTSDQSPLTPTGEPAPAETVLNYLNTEVANLAAELGEHKPLGFKLKPWAKNISARIAESSVDECKQVVDYLVAKWGRDGKMREYICPKTIFRASNFADYLPKSHAWAANGKPVCVNGKWVAPTELEKRLIMPTIEEVKAWYQKSLGIGNPFKTLDFSDKRNLVLYHATIATKNKKPLERELLMVISQAIKDTVEHVDTLRVPSFE
;
A
#
# COMPACT_ATOMS: atom_id res chain seq x y z
N MET A 1 -14.61 -2.61 -34.51
CA MET A 1 -14.46 -1.17 -34.25
C MET A 1 -15.55 -0.71 -33.32
N ARG A 2 -15.17 -0.23 -32.16
CA ARG A 2 -15.99 0.41 -31.16
C ARG A 2 -16.02 1.91 -31.48
N TYR A 3 -17.22 2.47 -31.48
CA TYR A 3 -17.42 3.89 -31.82
C TYR A 3 -17.51 4.79 -30.58
N SER A 4 -17.41 4.22 -29.38
CA SER A 4 -17.43 4.95 -28.13
C SER A 4 -16.28 4.51 -27.21
N ILE A 5 -15.63 5.49 -26.61
CA ILE A 5 -14.55 5.33 -25.63
C ILE A 5 -14.94 6.18 -24.43
N HIS A 6 -14.90 5.60 -23.24
CA HIS A 6 -15.24 6.30 -21.99
C HIS A 6 -13.95 6.67 -21.26
N ILE A 7 -13.62 7.95 -21.26
CA ILE A 7 -12.43 8.46 -20.58
C ILE A 7 -12.79 8.87 -19.16
N ASN A 8 -12.22 8.18 -18.18
CA ASN A 8 -12.26 8.62 -16.79
C ASN A 8 -11.21 9.72 -16.56
N GLN A 9 -11.63 10.99 -16.67
CA GLN A 9 -10.74 12.14 -16.52
C GLN A 9 -10.09 12.21 -15.13
N VAL A 10 -10.84 11.84 -14.08
CA VAL A 10 -10.32 11.82 -12.70
C VAL A 10 -9.14 10.86 -12.61
N ARG A 11 -9.29 9.64 -13.13
CA ARG A 11 -8.21 8.64 -13.15
C ARG A 11 -7.03 9.06 -14.03
N CYS A 12 -7.27 9.70 -15.16
CA CYS A 12 -6.19 10.23 -15.99
C CYS A 12 -5.33 11.23 -15.21
N VAL A 13 -5.95 12.18 -14.50
CA VAL A 13 -5.25 13.18 -13.68
C VAL A 13 -4.54 12.52 -12.50
N GLU A 14 -5.24 11.67 -11.74
CA GLU A 14 -4.68 10.97 -10.58
C GLU A 14 -3.48 10.08 -10.94
N TRP A 15 -3.53 9.42 -12.09
CA TRP A 15 -2.46 8.53 -12.54
C TRP A 15 -1.40 9.22 -13.39
N GLY A 16 -1.52 10.53 -13.62
CA GLY A 16 -0.57 11.30 -14.43
C GLY A 16 -0.50 10.87 -15.89
N ILE A 17 -1.56 10.25 -16.43
CA ILE A 17 -1.60 9.76 -17.81
C ILE A 17 -2.41 10.69 -18.73
N LYS A 18 -2.04 10.72 -20.00
CA LYS A 18 -2.80 11.47 -21.01
C LYS A 18 -4.15 10.79 -21.28
N PRO A 19 -5.21 11.54 -21.63
CA PRO A 19 -6.51 10.98 -22.01
C PRO A 19 -6.44 9.89 -23.07
N SER A 20 -5.51 10.02 -24.02
CA SER A 20 -5.29 9.01 -25.07
C SER A 20 -4.83 7.66 -24.52
N LEU A 21 -3.95 7.63 -23.51
CA LEU A 21 -3.60 6.40 -22.78
C LEU A 21 -4.80 5.87 -21.98
N GLY A 22 -5.64 6.76 -21.45
CA GLY A 22 -6.91 6.40 -20.81
C GLY A 22 -7.86 5.64 -21.75
N GLY A 23 -7.86 5.95 -23.04
CA GLY A 23 -8.64 5.21 -24.05
C GLY A 23 -8.20 3.75 -24.17
N ILE A 24 -6.90 3.46 -24.02
CA ILE A 24 -6.39 2.09 -23.99
C ILE A 24 -6.87 1.37 -22.72
N VAL A 25 -6.88 2.06 -21.58
CA VAL A 25 -7.36 1.48 -20.30
C VAL A 25 -8.84 1.13 -20.40
N ASP A 26 -9.68 2.00 -20.97
CA ASP A 26 -11.10 1.72 -21.19
C ASP A 26 -11.32 0.50 -22.11
N LEU A 27 -10.53 0.41 -23.18
CA LEU A 27 -10.56 -0.72 -24.11
C LEU A 27 -10.23 -2.04 -23.40
N ILE A 28 -9.18 -2.07 -22.57
CA ILE A 28 -8.77 -3.24 -21.80
C ILE A 28 -9.78 -3.56 -20.69
N ASN A 29 -10.36 -2.55 -20.03
CA ASN A 29 -11.38 -2.72 -19.00
C ASN A 29 -12.61 -3.50 -19.51
N GLN A 30 -12.89 -3.38 -20.80
CA GLN A 30 -14.00 -4.06 -21.45
C GLN A 30 -13.56 -5.32 -22.20
N ALA A 31 -12.32 -5.78 -22.06
CA ALA A 31 -11.76 -6.91 -22.81
C ALA A 31 -12.54 -8.22 -22.67
N SER A 32 -13.21 -8.44 -21.52
CA SER A 32 -14.04 -9.62 -21.28
C SER A 32 -15.18 -9.80 -22.28
N SER A 33 -15.64 -8.73 -22.94
CA SER A 33 -16.76 -8.80 -23.88
C SER A 33 -16.36 -9.06 -25.33
N TRP A 34 -15.06 -9.05 -25.67
CA TRP A 34 -14.64 -9.12 -27.08
C TRP A 34 -13.27 -9.75 -27.35
N ALA A 35 -12.35 -9.78 -26.38
CA ALA A 35 -11.02 -10.32 -26.57
C ALA A 35 -10.94 -11.78 -26.11
N THR A 36 -10.11 -12.58 -26.78
CA THR A 36 -9.88 -13.97 -26.39
C THR A 36 -9.15 -14.02 -25.05
N ALA A 37 -9.76 -14.68 -24.07
CA ALA A 37 -9.17 -14.89 -22.76
C ALA A 37 -8.19 -16.08 -22.76
N THR A 38 -7.14 -16.01 -21.93
CA THR A 38 -6.20 -17.11 -21.68
C THR A 38 -5.70 -17.02 -20.25
N VAL A 39 -5.56 -18.17 -19.58
CA VAL A 39 -5.04 -18.21 -18.21
C VAL A 39 -3.52 -18.36 -18.25
N ILE A 40 -2.82 -17.42 -17.62
CA ILE A 40 -1.36 -17.40 -17.49
C ILE A 40 -1.05 -17.26 -16.00
N ASN A 41 -0.34 -18.24 -15.42
CA ASN A 41 0.02 -18.27 -14.00
C ASN A 41 -1.17 -18.05 -13.04
N GLY A 42 -2.34 -18.60 -13.38
CA GLY A 42 -3.55 -18.49 -12.57
C GLY A 42 -4.33 -17.17 -12.73
N PHE A 43 -3.89 -16.27 -13.62
CA PHE A 43 -4.60 -15.02 -13.92
C PHE A 43 -5.16 -15.02 -15.33
N THR A 44 -6.35 -14.44 -15.50
CA THR A 44 -6.97 -14.25 -16.82
C THR A 44 -6.34 -13.05 -17.53
N TYR A 45 -5.73 -13.32 -18.67
CA TYR A 45 -5.25 -12.32 -19.63
C TYR A 45 -6.13 -12.32 -20.87
N TYR A 46 -6.13 -11.21 -21.59
CA TYR A 46 -6.79 -11.05 -22.87
C TYR A 46 -5.76 -10.84 -23.95
N TRP A 47 -5.89 -11.55 -25.07
CA TRP A 47 -5.07 -11.31 -26.24
C TRP A 47 -5.51 -10.02 -26.94
N ILE A 48 -4.65 -8.99 -26.89
CA ILE A 48 -4.91 -7.68 -27.48
C ILE A 48 -3.66 -7.22 -28.23
N GLU A 49 -3.67 -7.36 -29.55
CA GLU A 49 -2.59 -6.86 -30.40
C GLU A 49 -2.52 -5.32 -30.40
N PRO A 50 -1.32 -4.71 -30.40
CA PRO A 50 -1.17 -3.27 -30.52
C PRO A 50 -1.78 -2.68 -31.80
N ALA A 51 -1.83 -3.48 -32.88
CA ALA A 51 -2.51 -3.08 -34.12
C ALA A 51 -4.03 -2.94 -33.89
N LYS A 52 -4.61 -3.81 -33.07
CA LYS A 52 -6.02 -3.73 -32.71
C LYS A 52 -6.31 -2.50 -31.84
N VAL A 53 -5.42 -2.16 -30.92
CA VAL A 53 -5.55 -0.92 -30.13
C VAL A 53 -5.56 0.31 -31.04
N ALA A 54 -4.68 0.37 -32.04
CA ALA A 54 -4.67 1.46 -33.02
C ALA A 54 -5.94 1.50 -33.89
N GLU A 55 -6.48 0.34 -34.26
CA GLU A 55 -7.73 0.22 -35.02
C GLU A 55 -8.96 0.63 -34.18
N GLU A 56 -8.96 0.39 -32.86
CA GLU A 56 -10.08 0.76 -31.99
C GLU A 56 -10.01 2.24 -31.59
N LEU A 57 -8.80 2.81 -31.45
CA LEU A 57 -8.57 4.23 -31.14
C LEU A 57 -8.27 5.05 -32.41
N ILE A 58 -9.13 4.93 -33.43
CA ILE A 58 -8.93 5.50 -34.77
C ILE A 58 -8.64 7.01 -34.73
N SER A 59 -9.30 7.75 -33.84
CA SER A 59 -9.16 9.20 -33.71
C SER A 59 -7.75 9.65 -33.35
N GLU A 60 -6.95 8.79 -32.74
CA GLU A 60 -5.56 9.09 -32.36
C GLU A 60 -4.59 8.97 -33.54
N GLY A 61 -4.98 8.32 -34.64
CA GLY A 61 -4.14 8.16 -35.83
C GLY A 61 -2.86 7.35 -35.60
N TRP A 62 -2.84 6.46 -34.62
CA TRP A 62 -1.64 5.70 -34.25
C TRP A 62 -1.30 4.57 -35.23
N LYS A 63 0.00 4.28 -35.34
CA LYS A 63 0.50 3.03 -35.94
C LYS A 63 0.70 1.97 -34.85
N ARG A 64 0.81 0.70 -35.25
CA ARG A 64 1.07 -0.45 -34.34
C ARG A 64 2.20 -0.17 -33.34
N ASP A 65 3.31 0.42 -33.79
CA ASP A 65 4.48 0.71 -32.94
C ASP A 65 4.15 1.72 -31.83
N THR A 66 3.39 2.78 -32.16
CA THR A 66 2.95 3.80 -31.21
C THR A 66 2.02 3.22 -30.15
N ALA A 67 1.02 2.43 -30.57
CA ALA A 67 0.14 1.73 -29.64
C ALA A 67 0.92 0.80 -28.70
N ARG A 68 1.92 0.06 -29.22
CA ARG A 68 2.80 -0.79 -28.39
C ARG A 68 3.55 0.04 -27.35
N ARG A 69 4.12 1.19 -27.73
CA ARG A 69 4.83 2.08 -26.80
C ARG A 69 3.89 2.58 -25.69
N HIS A 70 2.67 2.98 -26.02
CA HIS A 70 1.69 3.41 -25.03
C HIS A 70 1.24 2.29 -24.09
N MET A 71 1.08 1.06 -24.59
CA MET A 71 0.83 -0.10 -23.72
C MET A 71 2.02 -0.34 -22.77
N ASN A 72 3.26 -0.23 -23.25
CA ASN A 72 4.44 -0.33 -22.37
C ASN A 72 4.47 0.81 -21.33
N THR A 73 4.11 2.04 -21.70
CA THR A 73 3.97 3.14 -20.72
C THR A 73 2.94 2.78 -19.64
N LEU A 74 1.76 2.26 -20.01
CA LEU A 74 0.77 1.83 -19.03
C LEU A 74 1.25 0.69 -18.12
N ARG A 75 2.09 -0.20 -18.66
CA ARG A 75 2.73 -1.27 -17.88
C ARG A 75 3.74 -0.69 -16.89
N ASP A 76 4.59 0.23 -17.34
CA ASP A 76 5.62 0.86 -16.52
C ASP A 76 4.98 1.71 -15.40
N GLU A 77 3.81 2.30 -15.67
CA GLU A 77 2.96 2.98 -14.68
C GLU A 77 2.17 2.03 -13.75
N GLY A 78 2.32 0.72 -13.92
CA GLY A 78 1.65 -0.33 -13.14
C GLY A 78 0.13 -0.37 -13.31
N ILE A 79 -0.41 0.15 -14.41
CA ILE A 79 -1.86 0.17 -14.70
C ILE A 79 -2.29 -1.15 -15.37
N ILE A 80 -1.41 -1.74 -16.17
CA ILE A 80 -1.65 -3.02 -16.85
C ILE A 80 -0.50 -3.99 -16.60
N ASP A 81 -0.80 -5.28 -16.55
CA ASP A 81 0.21 -6.32 -16.73
C ASP A 81 0.24 -6.70 -18.21
N LEU A 82 1.42 -6.70 -18.82
CA LEU A 82 1.61 -7.00 -20.25
C LEU A 82 2.67 -8.08 -20.42
N VAL A 83 2.30 -9.19 -21.06
CA VAL A 83 3.16 -10.35 -21.29
C VAL A 83 3.18 -10.69 -22.79
N MET A 84 4.37 -10.99 -23.32
CA MET A 84 4.55 -11.48 -24.68
C MET A 84 4.79 -12.99 -24.67
N MET A 85 3.92 -13.75 -25.32
CA MET A 85 4.05 -15.21 -25.48
C MET A 85 3.59 -15.61 -26.88
N ASP A 86 4.32 -16.50 -27.53
CA ASP A 86 3.99 -17.02 -28.87
C ASP A 86 3.74 -15.93 -29.92
N GLY A 87 4.48 -14.82 -29.81
CA GLY A 87 4.35 -13.66 -30.70
C GLY A 87 3.09 -12.81 -30.47
N LYS A 88 2.31 -13.08 -29.42
CA LYS A 88 1.07 -12.39 -29.07
C LYS A 88 1.19 -11.56 -27.79
N TYR A 89 0.47 -10.45 -27.76
CA TYR A 89 0.37 -9.56 -26.60
C TYR A 89 -0.80 -9.97 -25.71
N TYR A 90 -0.51 -10.46 -24.51
CA TYR A 90 -1.48 -10.78 -23.48
C TYR A 90 -1.50 -9.69 -22.42
N VAL A 91 -2.65 -9.09 -22.19
CA VAL A 91 -2.82 -7.95 -21.29
C VAL A 91 -3.94 -8.19 -20.29
N ARG A 92 -3.76 -7.68 -19.08
CA ARG A 92 -4.83 -7.53 -18.10
C ARG A 92 -4.68 -6.21 -17.35
N LEU A 93 -5.74 -5.75 -16.72
CA LEU A 93 -5.62 -4.68 -15.73
C LEU A 93 -4.92 -5.22 -14.47
N THR A 94 -4.03 -4.42 -13.90
CA THR A 94 -3.55 -4.66 -12.53
C THR A 94 -4.66 -4.32 -11.52
N GLU A 95 -4.39 -4.51 -10.24
CA GLU A 95 -5.29 -4.01 -9.18
C GLU A 95 -5.53 -2.49 -9.31
N LYS A 96 -4.49 -1.70 -9.66
CA LYS A 96 -4.61 -0.26 -9.95
C LYS A 96 -5.52 -0.04 -11.16
N GLY A 97 -5.26 -0.70 -12.28
CA GLY A 97 -6.03 -0.55 -13.51
C GLY A 97 -7.51 -0.93 -13.36
N ALA A 98 -7.81 -1.95 -12.55
CA ALA A 98 -9.18 -2.39 -12.27
C ALA A 98 -10.02 -1.32 -11.54
N THR A 99 -9.39 -0.28 -10.99
CA THR A 99 -10.07 0.88 -10.41
C THR A 99 -10.50 1.95 -11.43
N TRP A 100 -10.26 1.71 -12.72
CA TRP A 100 -10.57 2.65 -13.83
C TRP A 100 -11.99 3.20 -13.77
N ASN A 101 -12.98 2.32 -13.58
CA ASN A 101 -14.40 2.70 -13.47
C ASN A 101 -14.95 2.55 -12.05
N GLN A 102 -14.08 2.42 -11.04
CA GLN A 102 -14.53 2.40 -9.65
C GLN A 102 -14.96 3.80 -9.24
N ILE A 103 -16.28 3.99 -9.21
CA ILE A 103 -16.92 5.15 -8.61
C ILE A 103 -16.82 4.97 -7.09
N ILE A 104 -15.97 5.76 -6.44
CA ILE A 104 -16.13 6.00 -5.00
C ILE A 104 -17.40 6.85 -4.89
N PRO A 105 -18.44 6.45 -4.13
CA PRO A 105 -19.63 7.26 -3.96
C PRO A 105 -19.22 8.62 -3.37
N ILE A 106 -19.14 9.63 -4.23
CA ILE A 106 -19.21 11.01 -3.80
C ILE A 106 -20.60 11.11 -3.17
N ARG A 107 -20.65 11.49 -1.89
CA ARG A 107 -21.90 11.73 -1.18
C ARG A 107 -22.87 12.46 -2.09
N GLN A 108 -24.13 12.03 -2.10
CA GLN A 108 -25.23 12.70 -2.79
C GLN A 108 -25.33 14.17 -2.33
N THR A 109 -24.63 15.10 -2.97
CA THR A 109 -24.86 16.55 -2.85
C THR A 109 -24.71 17.29 -4.18
N GLU A 110 -24.83 16.58 -5.30
CA GLU A 110 -25.02 17.22 -6.60
C GLU A 110 -26.23 16.59 -7.29
N LYS A 111 -27.41 16.78 -6.68
CA LYS A 111 -28.63 16.84 -7.49
C LYS A 111 -28.47 18.08 -8.36
N ASN A 112 -28.32 17.86 -9.65
CA ASN A 112 -28.40 18.87 -10.70
C ASN A 112 -29.42 19.95 -10.33
N SER A 113 -28.99 21.21 -10.21
CA SER A 113 -29.90 22.34 -10.23
C SER A 113 -30.51 22.39 -11.62
N SER A 114 -31.68 21.76 -11.80
CA SER A 114 -32.55 21.97 -12.95
C SER A 114 -32.95 23.44 -12.98
N GLY A 115 -32.37 24.20 -13.90
CA GLY A 115 -32.80 25.55 -14.20
C GLY A 115 -34.15 25.52 -14.89
N GLU A 116 -35.22 25.74 -14.14
CA GLU A 116 -36.48 26.25 -14.65
C GLU A 116 -36.84 27.53 -13.88
N ASN A 117 -37.08 28.59 -14.65
CA ASN A 117 -37.33 29.95 -14.18
C ASN A 117 -38.72 30.06 -13.54
N SER A 118 -38.87 30.86 -12.46
CA SER A 118 -39.78 32.03 -12.41
C SER A 118 -39.82 32.72 -11.04
N SER A 119 -39.72 34.06 -11.09
CA SER A 119 -40.29 35.11 -10.21
C SER A 119 -39.97 35.10 -8.70
N GLU A 120 -39.86 36.21 -7.96
CA GLU A 120 -39.91 37.65 -8.17
C GLU A 120 -39.57 38.24 -6.79
N LEU A 121 -38.37 38.78 -6.54
CA LEU A 121 -38.15 39.72 -5.44
C LEU A 121 -36.98 40.66 -5.78
N PRO A 122 -37.10 41.98 -5.54
CA PRO A 122 -36.17 42.96 -6.08
C PRO A 122 -34.84 42.97 -5.32
N ARG A 123 -33.79 42.94 -6.14
CA ARG A 123 -32.36 43.08 -5.84
C ARG A 123 -32.07 44.21 -4.82
N LYS A 124 -31.61 43.87 -3.61
CA LYS A 124 -30.83 44.80 -2.78
C LYS A 124 -29.35 44.71 -3.13
N LYS A 125 -28.85 45.76 -3.78
CA LYS A 125 -27.43 46.05 -3.96
C LYS A 125 -26.80 46.38 -2.60
N ILE A 126 -25.79 45.60 -2.20
CA ILE A 126 -24.64 46.10 -1.44
C ILE A 126 -23.39 45.57 -2.16
N ARG A 127 -22.87 46.37 -3.10
CA ARG A 127 -21.45 46.38 -3.51
C ARG A 127 -20.68 47.04 -2.35
N GLU A 128 -19.40 46.81 -2.05
CA GLU A 128 -18.22 46.28 -2.73
C GLU A 128 -17.26 45.86 -1.60
N THR A 129 -16.62 44.70 -1.65
CA THR A 129 -15.18 44.63 -1.92
C THR A 129 -14.87 43.27 -2.54
N ALA A 130 -14.50 43.29 -3.81
CA ALA A 130 -14.12 42.12 -4.56
C ALA A 130 -12.78 41.57 -4.05
N LYS A 131 -12.78 40.41 -3.39
CA LYS A 131 -11.62 39.52 -3.38
C LYS A 131 -11.68 38.70 -4.67
N LYS A 132 -10.82 39.06 -5.62
CA LYS A 132 -10.49 38.24 -6.79
C LYS A 132 -9.99 36.88 -6.32
N ASN A 133 -10.52 35.83 -6.95
CA ASN A 133 -9.93 34.49 -6.97
C ASN A 133 -8.53 34.54 -7.60
N SER A 134 -7.60 33.76 -7.06
CA SER A 134 -6.55 33.08 -7.83
C SER A 134 -6.12 31.83 -7.04
N PRO A 135 -6.31 30.62 -7.57
CA PRO A 135 -5.83 29.40 -6.93
C PRO A 135 -4.41 29.12 -7.44
N ASP A 136 -3.41 29.77 -6.84
CA ASP A 136 -2.00 29.39 -7.02
C ASP A 136 -1.17 30.00 -5.89
N LYS A 137 -0.56 29.10 -5.10
CA LYS A 137 0.50 29.25 -4.07
C LYS A 137 0.12 28.59 -2.74
N TYR A 138 0.35 27.29 -2.66
CA TYR A 138 0.66 26.61 -1.39
C TYR A 138 1.87 25.70 -1.59
N ILE A 139 2.96 26.30 -2.08
CA ILE A 139 4.33 25.83 -1.87
C ILE A 139 5.11 27.09 -1.53
N GLN A 140 5.46 27.23 -0.26
CA GLN A 140 6.42 28.15 0.39
C GLN A 140 5.81 28.70 1.68
N GLU A 141 6.00 27.96 2.77
CA GLU A 141 6.29 28.50 4.10
C GLU A 141 6.70 27.32 5.01
N LEU A 142 7.77 26.65 4.60
CA LEU A 142 8.64 25.89 5.49
C LEU A 142 10.00 26.56 5.34
N ASN A 143 10.24 27.59 6.16
CA ASN A 143 11.56 28.08 6.58
C ASN A 143 11.37 29.45 7.26
N THR A 144 11.17 29.44 8.59
CA THR A 144 11.91 30.33 9.49
C THR A 144 12.02 29.67 10.85
N THR A 145 13.26 29.39 11.25
CA THR A 145 13.68 28.90 12.55
C THR A 145 13.34 29.89 13.67
N SER A 146 12.81 29.38 14.78
CA SER A 146 13.23 29.86 16.11
C SER A 146 13.07 28.71 17.10
N ASP A 147 14.22 28.26 17.60
CA ASP A 147 14.37 27.36 18.74
C ASP A 147 13.46 27.75 19.90
N GLN A 148 12.81 26.75 20.49
CA GLN A 148 12.86 26.46 21.92
C GLN A 148 12.05 25.20 22.22
N SER A 149 12.76 24.11 22.52
CA SER A 149 12.42 23.25 23.66
C SER A 149 13.45 23.57 24.75
N PRO A 150 13.17 23.41 26.06
CA PRO A 150 12.18 22.47 26.62
C PRO A 150 11.28 23.09 27.72
N LEU A 151 10.23 22.38 28.12
CA LEU A 151 9.83 22.18 29.53
C LEU A 151 8.57 21.30 29.60
N THR A 152 8.75 20.15 30.24
CA THR A 152 7.71 19.27 30.79
C THR A 152 6.95 19.95 31.94
N PRO A 153 5.61 19.84 31.97
CA PRO A 153 4.86 19.79 33.21
C PRO A 153 4.50 18.34 33.55
N THR A 154 4.86 17.92 34.75
CA THR A 154 4.54 16.62 35.38
C THR A 154 3.05 16.56 35.74
N GLY A 155 2.20 16.48 34.72
CA GLY A 155 0.79 16.12 34.81
C GLY A 155 0.48 15.10 33.71
N GLU A 156 -0.49 14.22 33.92
CA GLU A 156 -0.91 13.31 32.84
C GLU A 156 -1.28 14.13 31.60
N PRO A 157 -0.75 13.77 30.41
CA PRO A 157 -1.04 14.48 29.18
C PRO A 157 -2.54 14.46 28.92
N ALA A 158 -3.06 15.58 28.40
CA ALA A 158 -4.48 15.68 28.09
C ALA A 158 -4.91 14.53 27.14
N PRO A 159 -6.15 14.00 27.23
CA PRO A 159 -6.57 12.83 26.45
C PRO A 159 -6.28 12.91 24.94
N ALA A 160 -6.46 14.10 24.35
CA ALA A 160 -6.16 14.32 22.93
C ALA A 160 -4.66 14.31 22.61
N GLU A 161 -3.82 14.77 23.53
CA GLU A 161 -2.36 14.69 23.43
C GLU A 161 -1.89 13.24 23.51
N THR A 162 -2.47 12.45 24.42
CA THR A 162 -2.22 11.02 24.56
C THR A 162 -2.49 10.27 23.26
N VAL A 163 -3.64 10.51 22.63
CA VAL A 163 -3.99 9.87 21.35
C VAL A 163 -3.05 10.29 20.22
N LEU A 164 -2.68 11.58 20.14
CA LEU A 164 -1.79 12.06 19.09
C LEU A 164 -0.36 11.54 19.26
N ASN A 165 0.14 11.51 20.50
CA ASN A 165 1.45 10.97 20.81
C ASN A 165 1.50 9.48 20.47
N TYR A 166 0.44 8.74 20.76
CA TYR A 166 0.31 7.34 20.35
C TYR A 166 0.43 7.17 18.83
N LEU A 167 -0.33 7.95 18.04
CA LEU A 167 -0.22 7.95 16.57
C LEU A 167 1.22 8.24 16.09
N ASN A 168 1.88 9.24 16.67
CA ASN A 168 3.26 9.58 16.31
C ASN A 168 4.24 8.44 16.62
N THR A 169 4.07 7.78 17.77
CA THR A 169 4.87 6.63 18.17
C THR A 169 4.69 5.47 17.21
N GLU A 170 3.45 5.08 16.89
CA GLU A 170 3.18 3.95 15.98
C GLU A 170 3.72 4.20 14.57
N VAL A 171 3.57 5.43 14.06
CA VAL A 171 4.10 5.81 12.74
C VAL A 171 5.64 5.82 12.75
N ALA A 172 6.28 6.20 13.86
CA ALA A 172 7.73 6.13 14.00
C ALA A 172 8.27 4.70 14.16
N ASN A 173 7.58 3.85 14.93
CA ASN A 173 7.92 2.42 15.10
C ASN A 173 7.86 1.70 13.76
N LEU A 174 6.76 1.90 13.01
CA LEU A 174 6.61 1.35 11.68
C LEU A 174 7.71 1.82 10.71
N ALA A 175 8.07 3.11 10.74
CA ALA A 175 9.17 3.61 9.91
C ALA A 175 10.49 2.90 10.24
N ALA A 176 10.79 2.68 11.52
CA ALA A 176 11.96 1.93 11.95
C ALA A 176 11.92 0.46 11.49
N GLU A 177 10.77 -0.21 11.62
CA GLU A 177 10.57 -1.59 11.13
C GLU A 177 10.81 -1.72 9.63
N LEU A 178 10.45 -0.69 8.86
CA LEU A 178 10.62 -0.65 7.40
C LEU A 178 11.99 -0.12 6.96
N GLY A 179 12.86 0.26 7.89
CA GLY A 179 14.17 0.86 7.58
C GLY A 179 14.08 2.25 6.96
N GLU A 180 12.99 2.98 7.23
CA GLU A 180 12.74 4.32 6.69
C GLU A 180 13.15 5.43 7.66
N HIS A 181 13.24 6.65 7.14
CA HIS A 181 13.53 7.81 7.95
C HIS A 181 12.42 8.09 8.96
N LYS A 182 12.83 8.39 10.20
CA LYS A 182 11.91 8.75 11.27
C LYS A 182 11.10 10.00 10.89
N PRO A 183 9.76 9.95 10.95
CA PRO A 183 8.92 11.10 10.62
C PRO A 183 8.98 12.17 11.72
N LEU A 184 8.78 13.43 11.32
CA LEU A 184 8.80 14.60 12.23
C LEU A 184 7.65 14.61 13.26
N GLY A 185 6.63 13.79 13.06
CA GLY A 185 5.44 13.71 13.91
C GLY A 185 4.47 14.88 13.72
N PHE A 186 3.21 14.65 14.08
CA PHE A 186 2.14 15.63 14.04
C PHE A 186 2.08 16.46 15.32
N LYS A 187 1.70 17.74 15.20
CA LYS A 187 1.49 18.66 16.32
C LYS A 187 0.02 18.70 16.75
N LEU A 188 -0.25 18.90 18.03
CA LEU A 188 -1.61 18.83 18.59
C LEU A 188 -2.53 19.97 18.16
N LYS A 189 -2.02 21.21 18.12
CA LYS A 189 -2.83 22.43 17.94
C LYS A 189 -3.84 22.36 16.77
N PRO A 190 -3.49 21.90 15.55
CA PRO A 190 -4.44 21.81 14.44
C PRO A 190 -5.53 20.74 14.60
N TRP A 191 -5.30 19.73 15.47
CA TRP A 191 -6.10 18.52 15.53
C TRP A 191 -6.83 18.31 16.86
N ALA A 192 -6.47 19.06 17.90
CA ALA A 192 -6.99 18.92 19.27
C ALA A 192 -8.52 18.81 19.30
N LYS A 193 -9.23 19.73 18.60
CA LYS A 193 -10.70 19.72 18.55
C LYS A 193 -11.27 18.44 17.93
N ASN A 194 -10.67 17.96 16.84
CA ASN A 194 -11.15 16.75 16.15
C ASN A 194 -10.93 15.51 17.01
N ILE A 195 -9.74 15.38 17.60
CA ILE A 195 -9.37 14.27 18.47
C ILE A 195 -10.25 14.26 19.72
N SER A 196 -10.39 15.39 20.42
CA SER A 196 -11.27 15.49 21.59
C SER A 196 -12.72 15.16 21.26
N ALA A 197 -13.23 15.55 20.08
CA ALA A 197 -14.57 15.19 19.65
C ALA A 197 -14.71 13.68 19.40
N ARG A 198 -13.67 13.00 18.86
CA ARG A 198 -13.71 11.54 18.69
C ARG A 198 -13.67 10.82 20.04
N ILE A 199 -12.85 11.30 20.97
CA ILE A 199 -12.79 10.75 22.34
C ILE A 199 -14.14 10.90 23.04
N ALA A 200 -14.82 12.04 22.91
CA ALA A 200 -16.14 12.25 23.51
C ALA A 200 -17.24 11.34 22.93
N GLU A 201 -17.10 10.93 21.66
CA GLU A 201 -18.03 9.99 21.01
C GLU A 201 -17.67 8.52 21.24
N SER A 202 -16.50 8.25 21.82
CA SER A 202 -15.96 6.90 22.01
C SER A 202 -15.10 6.88 23.29
N SER A 203 -13.80 6.64 23.16
CA SER A 203 -12.84 6.66 24.26
C SER A 203 -11.43 6.90 23.73
N VAL A 204 -10.47 7.10 24.65
CA VAL A 204 -9.04 7.17 24.30
C VAL A 204 -8.57 5.85 23.68
N ASP A 205 -8.99 4.72 24.25
CA ASP A 205 -8.54 3.40 23.80
C ASP A 205 -9.13 3.01 22.44
N GLU A 206 -10.39 3.36 22.17
CA GLU A 206 -10.98 3.18 20.84
C GLU A 206 -10.30 4.06 19.79
N CYS A 207 -9.93 5.29 20.14
CA CYS A 207 -9.12 6.14 19.26
C CYS A 207 -7.78 5.49 18.92
N LYS A 208 -7.07 4.93 19.91
CA LYS A 208 -5.81 4.20 19.70
C LYS A 208 -6.01 2.95 18.85
N GLN A 209 -7.07 2.18 19.07
CA GLN A 209 -7.35 1.01 18.27
C GLN A 209 -7.66 1.33 16.80
N VAL A 210 -8.32 2.46 16.53
CA VAL A 210 -8.51 2.94 15.14
C VAL A 210 -7.15 3.28 14.51
N VAL A 211 -6.22 3.87 15.27
CA VAL A 211 -4.84 4.09 14.81
C VAL A 211 -4.17 2.75 14.50
N ASP A 212 -4.20 1.78 15.42
CA ASP A 212 -3.59 0.45 15.22
C ASP A 212 -4.13 -0.23 13.96
N TYR A 213 -5.45 -0.21 13.78
CA TYR A 213 -6.11 -0.80 12.61
C TYR A 213 -5.62 -0.16 11.31
N LEU A 214 -5.51 1.16 11.25
CA LEU A 214 -5.07 1.86 10.04
C LEU A 214 -3.57 1.68 9.79
N VAL A 215 -2.76 1.62 10.84
CA VAL A 215 -1.34 1.24 10.75
C VAL A 215 -1.20 -0.18 10.22
N ALA A 216 -1.98 -1.13 10.72
CA ALA A 216 -2.00 -2.50 10.24
C ALA A 216 -2.49 -2.60 8.79
N LYS A 217 -3.48 -1.79 8.40
CA LYS A 217 -4.11 -1.81 7.07
C LYS A 217 -3.25 -1.17 5.98
N TRP A 218 -2.62 -0.04 6.29
CA TRP A 218 -2.00 0.85 5.30
C TRP A 218 -0.53 1.11 5.55
N GLY A 219 0.00 0.77 6.72
CA GLY A 219 1.35 1.15 7.11
C GLY A 219 2.44 0.55 6.21
N ARG A 220 2.23 -0.68 5.74
CA ARG A 220 3.17 -1.39 4.86
C ARG A 220 2.88 -1.17 3.37
N ASP A 221 1.92 -0.30 3.04
CA ASP A 221 1.63 0.14 1.69
C ASP A 221 2.21 1.55 1.49
N GLY A 222 3.28 1.65 0.70
CA GLY A 222 3.98 2.91 0.47
C GLY A 222 3.11 4.04 -0.06
N LYS A 223 2.00 3.73 -0.76
CA LYS A 223 1.04 4.73 -1.25
C LYS A 223 0.02 5.08 -0.19
N MET A 224 -0.50 4.11 0.54
CA MET A 224 -1.57 4.35 1.51
C MET A 224 -1.06 4.91 2.85
N ARG A 225 0.23 4.71 3.18
CA ARG A 225 0.82 5.13 4.45
C ARG A 225 0.72 6.64 4.70
N GLU A 226 0.77 7.48 3.67
CA GLU A 226 0.65 8.94 3.84
C GLU A 226 -0.71 9.37 4.40
N TYR A 227 -1.74 8.53 4.24
CA TYR A 227 -3.08 8.80 4.75
C TYR A 227 -3.21 8.47 6.24
N ILE A 228 -2.19 7.89 6.89
CA ILE A 228 -2.13 7.66 8.34
C ILE A 228 -1.75 8.98 9.03
N CYS A 229 -2.71 9.91 9.06
CA CYS A 229 -2.53 11.23 9.67
C CYS A 229 -3.82 11.71 10.38
N PRO A 230 -3.72 12.66 11.33
CA PRO A 230 -4.88 13.09 12.11
C PRO A 230 -6.05 13.60 11.27
N LYS A 231 -5.76 14.25 10.13
CA LYS A 231 -6.77 14.76 9.19
C LYS A 231 -7.66 13.63 8.67
N THR A 232 -7.07 12.50 8.31
CA THR A 232 -7.79 11.35 7.76
C THR A 232 -8.46 10.56 8.88
N ILE A 233 -7.75 10.32 9.98
CA ILE A 233 -8.21 9.43 11.06
C ILE A 233 -9.35 10.06 11.85
N PHE A 234 -9.16 11.30 12.34
CA PHE A 234 -10.07 11.92 13.31
C PHE A 234 -11.13 12.84 12.67
N ARG A 235 -11.24 12.86 11.33
CA ARG A 235 -12.40 13.46 10.67
C ARG A 235 -13.64 12.65 11.02
N ALA A 236 -14.71 13.32 11.44
CA ALA A 236 -15.89 12.65 12.00
C ALA A 236 -16.43 11.47 11.18
N SER A 237 -16.63 11.68 9.88
CA SER A 237 -17.13 10.63 8.99
C SER A 237 -16.18 9.47 8.75
N ASN A 238 -14.87 9.73 8.78
CA ASN A 238 -13.88 8.69 8.57
C ASN A 238 -13.76 7.84 9.83
N PHE A 239 -13.70 8.50 10.99
CA PHE A 239 -13.65 7.82 12.28
C PHE A 239 -14.88 6.92 12.50
N ALA A 240 -16.08 7.42 12.18
CA ALA A 240 -17.33 6.65 12.26
C ALA A 240 -17.31 5.39 11.36
N ASP A 241 -16.60 5.42 10.22
CA ASP A 241 -16.42 4.26 9.34
C ASP A 241 -15.33 3.30 9.84
N TYR A 242 -14.25 3.82 10.43
CA TYR A 242 -13.13 2.99 10.88
C TYR A 242 -13.34 2.34 12.23
N LEU A 243 -14.06 2.97 13.16
CA LEU A 243 -14.30 2.42 14.50
C LEU A 243 -14.94 1.01 14.49
N PRO A 244 -16.06 0.75 13.78
CA PRO A 244 -16.60 -0.61 13.71
C PRO A 244 -15.66 -1.60 13.01
N LYS A 245 -14.88 -1.13 12.03
CA LYS A 245 -13.89 -1.97 11.32
C LYS A 245 -12.71 -2.32 12.22
N SER A 246 -12.28 -1.41 13.09
CA SER A 246 -11.20 -1.66 14.05
C SER A 246 -11.63 -2.68 15.10
N HIS A 247 -12.90 -2.64 15.56
CA HIS A 247 -13.47 -3.67 16.42
C HIS A 247 -13.49 -5.05 15.76
N ALA A 248 -13.98 -5.13 14.52
CA ALA A 248 -13.98 -6.39 13.77
C ALA A 248 -12.55 -6.91 13.53
N TRP A 249 -11.61 -6.02 13.20
CA TRP A 249 -10.20 -6.35 13.03
C TRP A 249 -9.57 -6.88 14.34
N ALA A 250 -9.85 -6.23 15.47
CA ALA A 250 -9.36 -6.67 16.77
C ALA A 250 -9.93 -8.04 17.17
N ALA A 251 -11.23 -8.27 16.93
CA ALA A 251 -11.88 -9.56 17.15
C ALA A 251 -11.29 -10.69 16.28
N ASN A 252 -10.71 -10.35 15.13
CA ASN A 252 -10.03 -11.28 14.23
C ASN A 252 -8.52 -11.46 14.53
N GLY A 253 -8.07 -11.11 15.74
CA GLY A 253 -6.68 -11.34 16.16
C GLY A 253 -5.67 -10.33 15.60
N LYS A 254 -6.14 -9.14 15.21
CA LYS A 254 -5.31 -8.01 14.77
C LYS A 254 -4.34 -8.33 13.61
N PRO A 255 -4.81 -8.91 12.49
CA PRO A 255 -3.94 -9.22 11.36
C PRO A 255 -3.31 -7.97 10.74
N VAL A 256 -2.16 -8.10 10.10
CA VAL A 256 -1.45 -7.03 9.41
C VAL A 256 -1.65 -7.18 7.91
N CYS A 257 -1.94 -6.09 7.21
CA CYS A 257 -2.07 -6.08 5.76
C CYS A 257 -0.70 -5.98 5.10
N VAL A 258 -0.36 -6.98 4.29
CA VAL A 258 0.89 -7.04 3.51
C VAL A 258 0.51 -7.32 2.06
N ASN A 259 0.87 -6.42 1.14
CA ASN A 259 0.54 -6.52 -0.28
C ASN A 259 -0.95 -6.78 -0.53
N GLY A 260 -1.82 -6.04 0.15
CA GLY A 260 -3.28 -6.13 0.00
C GLY A 260 -3.94 -7.33 0.69
N LYS A 261 -3.18 -8.21 1.36
CA LYS A 261 -3.70 -9.38 2.07
C LYS A 261 -3.49 -9.27 3.57
N TRP A 262 -4.52 -9.61 4.33
CA TRP A 262 -4.42 -9.74 5.78
C TRP A 262 -3.64 -11.01 6.16
N VAL A 263 -2.60 -10.83 6.96
CA VAL A 263 -1.69 -11.87 7.44
C VAL A 263 -1.72 -11.85 8.96
N ALA A 264 -1.83 -13.01 9.61
CA ALA A 264 -1.80 -13.06 11.07
C ALA A 264 -0.45 -12.54 11.61
N PRO A 265 -0.40 -11.89 12.78
CA PRO A 265 0.87 -11.38 13.34
C PRO A 265 1.94 -12.47 13.48
N THR A 266 1.53 -13.66 13.94
CA THR A 266 2.41 -14.83 14.07
C THR A 266 2.95 -15.33 12.73
N GLU A 267 2.16 -15.23 11.65
CA GLU A 267 2.63 -15.57 10.31
C GLU A 267 3.60 -14.52 9.77
N LEU A 268 3.37 -13.23 10.06
CA LEU A 268 4.29 -12.16 9.70
C LEU A 268 5.64 -12.31 10.41
N GLU A 269 5.63 -12.58 11.72
CA GLU A 269 6.83 -12.86 12.50
C GLU A 269 7.63 -14.02 11.90
N LYS A 270 6.95 -15.13 11.55
CA LYS A 270 7.57 -16.27 10.87
C LYS A 270 8.22 -15.87 9.54
N ARG A 271 7.58 -15.02 8.75
CA ARG A 271 8.15 -14.53 7.47
C ARG A 271 9.40 -13.67 7.68
N LEU A 272 9.43 -12.83 8.72
CA LEU A 272 10.58 -11.96 9.01
C LEU A 272 11.84 -12.74 9.41
N ILE A 273 11.67 -13.86 10.11
CA ILE A 273 12.79 -14.72 10.53
C ILE A 273 13.16 -15.81 9.52
N MET A 274 12.43 -15.94 8.42
CA MET A 274 12.65 -16.98 7.42
C MET A 274 13.77 -16.57 6.44
N PRO A 275 14.95 -17.25 6.44
CA PRO A 275 15.96 -17.01 5.43
C PRO A 275 15.52 -17.57 4.06
N THR A 276 16.14 -17.07 2.99
CA THR A 276 15.90 -17.59 1.63
C THR A 276 16.57 -18.95 1.43
N ILE A 277 16.11 -19.71 0.43
CA ILE A 277 16.72 -21.00 0.06
C ILE A 277 18.17 -20.78 -0.38
N GLU A 278 18.43 -19.71 -1.10
CA GLU A 278 19.73 -19.32 -1.65
C GLU A 278 20.70 -18.95 -0.52
N GLU A 279 20.24 -18.22 0.49
CA GLU A 279 21.04 -17.94 1.69
C GLU A 279 21.43 -19.23 2.41
N VAL A 280 20.45 -20.09 2.74
CA VAL A 280 20.75 -21.37 3.40
C VAL A 280 21.64 -22.25 2.54
N LYS A 281 21.47 -22.25 1.21
CA LYS A 281 22.36 -22.96 0.27
C LYS A 281 23.79 -22.42 0.35
N ALA A 282 23.98 -21.11 0.35
CA ALA A 282 25.31 -20.50 0.46
C ALA A 282 25.98 -20.85 1.80
N TRP A 283 25.23 -20.83 2.89
CA TRP A 283 25.71 -21.22 4.22
C TRP A 283 26.00 -22.72 4.33
N TYR A 284 25.18 -23.56 3.71
CA TYR A 284 25.42 -24.99 3.57
C TYR A 284 26.76 -25.24 2.87
N GLN A 285 27.01 -24.61 1.73
CA GLN A 285 28.28 -24.73 1.01
C GLN A 285 29.48 -24.26 1.84
N LYS A 286 29.36 -23.11 2.52
CA LYS A 286 30.40 -22.63 3.46
C LYS A 286 30.66 -23.63 4.59
N SER A 287 29.62 -24.29 5.09
CA SER A 287 29.73 -25.26 6.20
C SER A 287 30.38 -26.59 5.80
N LEU A 288 30.59 -26.84 4.50
CA LEU A 288 31.37 -27.96 3.97
C LEU A 288 32.86 -27.63 3.86
N GLY A 289 33.21 -26.34 3.90
CA GLY A 289 34.60 -25.86 3.85
C GLY A 289 35.32 -25.95 5.19
N ILE A 290 36.49 -25.30 5.25
CA ILE A 290 37.34 -25.27 6.44
C ILE A 290 36.86 -24.19 7.41
N GLY A 291 36.74 -24.55 8.68
CA GLY A 291 36.33 -23.64 9.76
C GLY A 291 34.81 -23.64 9.99
N ASN A 292 34.39 -22.95 11.03
CA ASN A 292 32.98 -22.82 11.37
C ASN A 292 32.46 -21.46 10.88
N PRO A 293 31.64 -21.42 9.81
CA PRO A 293 31.18 -20.17 9.23
C PRO A 293 30.23 -19.39 10.15
N PHE A 294 29.67 -20.03 11.18
CA PHE A 294 28.64 -19.46 12.05
C PHE A 294 29.20 -18.72 13.27
N LYS A 295 30.52 -18.79 13.54
CA LYS A 295 31.12 -18.22 14.75
C LYS A 295 30.87 -16.72 14.95
N THR A 296 30.60 -15.98 13.88
CA THR A 296 30.39 -14.53 13.91
C THR A 296 28.91 -14.13 13.94
N LEU A 297 27.98 -15.08 13.92
CA LEU A 297 26.55 -14.77 13.97
C LEU A 297 26.10 -14.46 15.39
N ASP A 298 25.26 -13.44 15.54
CA ASP A 298 24.55 -13.16 16.77
C ASP A 298 23.28 -14.02 16.82
N PHE A 299 23.22 -14.97 17.76
CA PHE A 299 22.08 -15.88 17.95
C PHE A 299 21.00 -15.31 18.88
N SER A 300 21.14 -14.08 19.38
CA SER A 300 20.01 -13.35 19.95
C SER A 300 18.96 -13.01 18.88
N ASP A 301 19.39 -12.92 17.62
CA ASP A 301 18.50 -12.83 16.46
C ASP A 301 17.95 -14.21 16.08
N LYS A 302 16.62 -14.37 16.23
CA LYS A 302 15.89 -15.59 15.85
C LYS A 302 16.11 -15.97 14.38
N ARG A 303 16.31 -15.01 13.48
CA ARG A 303 16.60 -15.30 12.06
C ARG A 303 17.93 -16.02 11.89
N ASN A 304 18.97 -15.59 12.61
CA ASN A 304 20.28 -16.25 12.58
C ASN A 304 20.20 -17.65 13.20
N LEU A 305 19.37 -17.83 14.22
CA LEU A 305 19.08 -19.14 14.81
C LEU A 305 18.42 -20.08 13.78
N VAL A 306 17.42 -19.59 13.05
CA VAL A 306 16.76 -20.33 11.96
C VAL A 306 17.75 -20.69 10.85
N LEU A 307 18.56 -19.73 10.42
CA LEU A 307 19.59 -19.93 9.39
C LEU A 307 20.58 -21.04 9.78
N TYR A 308 21.07 -21.03 11.01
CA TYR A 308 21.96 -22.06 11.53
C TYR A 308 21.29 -23.44 11.53
N HIS A 309 20.14 -23.57 12.19
CA HIS A 309 19.49 -24.88 12.36
C HIS A 309 19.01 -25.46 11.03
N ALA A 310 18.48 -24.63 10.11
CA ALA A 310 18.12 -25.08 8.77
C ALA A 310 19.34 -25.57 7.98
N THR A 311 20.49 -24.89 8.12
CA THR A 311 21.74 -25.30 7.47
C THR A 311 22.25 -26.64 8.03
N ILE A 312 22.27 -26.80 9.35
CA ILE A 312 22.72 -28.03 10.02
C ILE A 312 21.76 -29.19 9.71
N ALA A 313 20.45 -28.98 9.74
CA ALA A 313 19.46 -29.98 9.37
C ALA A 313 19.62 -30.44 7.91
N THR A 314 19.89 -29.51 7.00
CA THR A 314 20.24 -29.82 5.60
C THR A 314 21.49 -30.67 5.52
N LYS A 315 22.57 -30.28 6.22
CA LYS A 315 23.84 -31.02 6.26
C LYS A 315 23.69 -32.43 6.80
N ASN A 316 22.90 -32.61 7.85
CA ASN A 316 22.66 -33.90 8.46
C ASN A 316 21.89 -34.86 7.54
N LYS A 317 21.00 -34.34 6.69
CA LYS A 317 20.26 -35.14 5.68
C LYS A 317 21.14 -35.63 4.52
N LYS A 318 22.32 -35.04 4.30
CA LYS A 318 23.25 -35.39 3.20
C LYS A 318 22.54 -35.54 1.83
N PRO A 319 21.81 -34.50 1.37
CA PRO A 319 20.99 -34.59 0.17
C PRO A 319 21.85 -34.75 -1.09
N LEU A 320 21.28 -35.41 -2.10
CA LEU A 320 21.80 -35.35 -3.47
C LEU A 320 21.63 -33.94 -4.05
N GLU A 321 22.48 -33.54 -5.00
CA GLU A 321 22.44 -32.19 -5.60
C GLU A 321 21.06 -31.83 -6.16
N ARG A 322 20.39 -32.79 -6.80
CA ARG A 322 19.03 -32.63 -7.35
C ARG A 322 17.94 -32.41 -6.28
N GLU A 323 18.17 -32.85 -5.04
CA GLU A 323 17.23 -32.77 -3.92
C GLU A 323 17.55 -31.62 -2.97
N LEU A 324 18.73 -31.00 -3.12
CA LEU A 324 19.28 -30.01 -2.19
C LEU A 324 18.30 -28.86 -1.91
N LEU A 325 17.73 -28.26 -2.96
CA LEU A 325 16.80 -27.12 -2.80
C LEU A 325 15.52 -27.51 -2.06
N MET A 326 15.00 -28.71 -2.34
CA MET A 326 13.80 -29.22 -1.67
C MET A 326 14.08 -29.48 -0.19
N VAL A 327 15.23 -30.10 0.11
CA VAL A 327 15.64 -30.39 1.49
C VAL A 327 15.88 -29.11 2.29
N ILE A 328 16.52 -28.09 1.67
CA ILE A 328 16.67 -26.77 2.27
C ILE A 328 15.32 -26.14 2.55
N SER A 329 14.40 -26.14 1.56
CA SER A 329 13.07 -25.56 1.73
C SER A 329 12.32 -26.20 2.91
N GLN A 330 12.38 -27.53 3.03
CA GLN A 330 11.74 -28.23 4.15
C GLN A 330 12.44 -27.91 5.48
N ALA A 331 13.77 -27.91 5.51
CA ALA A 331 14.53 -27.58 6.73
C ALA A 331 14.22 -26.17 7.23
N ILE A 332 14.08 -25.18 6.34
CA ILE A 332 13.67 -23.83 6.69
C ILE A 332 12.28 -23.83 7.33
N LYS A 333 11.29 -24.47 6.69
CA LYS A 333 9.91 -24.53 7.21
C LYS A 333 9.85 -25.17 8.59
N ASP A 334 10.46 -26.35 8.74
CA ASP A 334 10.48 -27.09 10.01
C ASP A 334 11.13 -26.25 11.12
N THR A 335 12.24 -25.56 10.80
CA THR A 335 12.98 -24.74 11.76
C THR A 335 12.20 -23.49 12.19
N VAL A 336 11.55 -22.80 11.25
CA VAL A 336 10.71 -21.63 11.56
C VAL A 336 9.51 -22.01 12.42
N GLU A 337 8.90 -23.17 12.17
CA GLU A 337 7.75 -23.65 12.95
C GLU A 337 8.11 -23.93 14.43
N HIS A 338 9.35 -24.34 14.70
CA HIS A 338 9.82 -24.71 16.03
C HIS A 338 10.81 -23.70 16.63
N VAL A 339 10.88 -22.47 16.08
CA VAL A 339 11.93 -21.48 16.40
C VAL A 339 12.09 -21.22 17.90
N ASP A 340 11.00 -21.16 18.66
CA ASP A 340 11.02 -20.85 20.09
C ASP A 340 11.59 -21.99 20.96
N THR A 341 11.75 -23.18 20.38
CA THR A 341 12.32 -24.36 21.06
C THR A 341 13.76 -24.67 20.62
N LEU A 342 14.28 -23.92 19.63
CA LEU A 342 15.62 -24.13 19.11
C LEU A 342 16.67 -23.76 20.16
N ARG A 343 17.71 -24.60 20.27
CA ARG A 343 18.83 -24.35 21.18
C ARG A 343 19.81 -23.38 20.55
N VAL A 344 20.31 -22.42 21.34
CA VAL A 344 21.42 -21.56 20.92
C VAL A 344 22.69 -22.41 20.77
N PRO A 345 23.36 -22.40 19.60
CA PRO A 345 24.58 -23.18 19.41
C PRO A 345 25.75 -22.57 20.18
N SER A 346 26.55 -23.44 20.80
CA SER A 346 27.84 -23.08 21.41
C SER A 346 28.97 -23.52 20.49
N PHE A 347 29.97 -22.68 20.32
CA PHE A 347 31.16 -22.99 19.55
C PHE A 347 32.38 -22.87 20.46
N GLU A 348 32.96 -24.01 20.80
CA GLU A 348 34.28 -24.06 21.45
C GLU A 348 35.41 -23.64 20.48
#